data_AF-A0A183CN71-F1
#
_entry.id   AF-A0A183CN71-F1
#
_cell.length_a   1.000
_cell.length_b   1.000
_cell.length_c   1.000
_cell.angle_alpha   90.00
_cell.angle_beta   90.00
_cell.angle_gamma   90.00
#
_symmetry.space_group_name_H-M   'P 1'
#
loop_
_entity.id
_entity.type
_entity.pdbx_description
1 polymer ?
#
loop_
_entity_poly.entity_id
_entity_poly.type
_entity_poly.pdbx_seq_one_letter_code
_entity_poly.pdbx_strand_id
1 'polypeptide(L)'
;MMVSDVGVLGARTVSAEQPIPKIKSGIFYYEVKILARKLSNPIYIGLGPTKGMSPVKELGIIEGYAYDSGGRFWGHEVKGCVYSKYTNRPYVD
;
A
#
# COMPACT_ATOMS: atom_id res chain seq x y z
N MET A 1 -0.61 -9.11 2.73
CA MET A 1 0.25 -7.91 2.92
C MET A 1 1.05 -7.68 1.65
N MET A 2 1.26 -6.41 1.27
CA MET A 2 2.11 -5.99 0.16
C MET A 2 2.97 -4.79 0.58
N VAL A 3 4.14 -4.68 -0.03
CA VAL A 3 5.04 -3.52 0.09
C VAL A 3 5.39 -3.07 -1.32
N SER A 4 5.31 -1.76 -1.56
CA SER A 4 5.73 -1.15 -2.82
C SER A 4 6.82 -0.12 -2.59
N ASP A 5 7.83 -0.09 -3.46
CA ASP A 5 8.82 0.98 -3.55
C ASP A 5 8.70 1.65 -4.92
N VAL A 6 8.78 2.97 -4.96
CA VAL A 6 8.81 3.74 -6.21
C VAL A 6 10.22 4.24 -6.44
N GLY A 7 10.94 3.58 -7.36
CA GLY A 7 12.31 3.92 -7.73
C GLY A 7 12.43 4.53 -9.13
N VAL A 8 13.68 4.79 -9.54
CA VAL A 8 14.03 5.37 -10.86
C VAL A 8 13.50 4.51 -12.04
N LEU A 9 13.32 3.21 -11.81
CA LEU A 9 12.82 2.25 -12.81
C LEU A 9 11.28 2.05 -12.74
N GLY A 10 10.57 2.88 -11.98
CA GLY A 10 9.14 2.76 -11.73
C GLY A 10 8.80 2.00 -10.45
N ALA A 11 7.51 1.81 -10.22
CA ALA A 11 6.98 1.12 -9.06
C ALA A 11 7.31 -0.38 -9.08
N ARG A 12 7.68 -0.91 -7.92
CA ARG A 12 7.83 -2.34 -7.67
C ARG A 12 7.01 -2.75 -6.47
N THR A 13 6.09 -3.69 -6.65
CA THR A 13 5.24 -4.24 -5.59
C THR A 13 5.58 -5.70 -5.32
N VAL A 14 5.73 -6.04 -4.04
CA VAL A 14 5.92 -7.41 -3.57
C VAL A 14 4.79 -7.81 -2.61
N SER A 15 4.44 -9.09 -2.62
CA SER A 15 3.41 -9.67 -1.73
C SER A 15 4.06 -10.57 -0.68
N ALA A 16 3.46 -10.64 0.50
CA ALA A 16 3.80 -11.67 1.46
C ALA A 16 3.53 -13.07 0.87
N GLU A 17 4.37 -14.04 1.23
CA GLU A 17 4.26 -15.42 0.75
C GLU A 17 2.90 -16.05 1.09
N GLN A 18 2.38 -15.76 2.29
CA GLN A 18 1.11 -16.26 2.75
C GLN A 18 0.01 -15.19 2.61
N PRO A 19 -1.15 -15.54 2.01
CA PRO A 19 -2.32 -14.66 2.03
C PRO A 19 -2.87 -14.54 3.46
N ILE A 20 -3.63 -13.47 3.72
CA ILE A 20 -4.35 -13.36 5.00
C ILE A 20 -5.34 -14.54 5.09
N PRO A 21 -5.31 -15.35 6.16
CA PRO A 21 -6.21 -16.46 6.32
C PRO A 21 -7.67 -16.03 6.23
N LYS A 22 -8.47 -16.73 5.42
CA LYS A 22 -9.91 -16.47 5.27
C LYS A 22 -10.69 -17.03 6.47
N ILE A 23 -10.46 -16.46 7.65
CA ILE A 23 -11.21 -16.80 8.86
C ILE A 23 -12.48 -15.95 8.86
N LYS A 24 -13.65 -16.56 9.04
CA LYS A 24 -14.95 -15.85 8.99
C LYS A 24 -15.05 -14.67 9.96
N SER A 25 -14.26 -14.69 11.04
CA SER A 25 -14.03 -13.60 11.97
C SER A 25 -12.70 -13.84 12.67
N GLY A 26 -11.62 -13.25 12.17
CA GLY A 26 -10.29 -13.39 12.76
C GLY A 26 -9.52 -12.08 12.70
N ILE A 27 -8.71 -11.84 13.72
CA ILE A 27 -7.73 -10.75 13.72
C ILE A 27 -6.44 -11.32 13.14
N PHE A 28 -5.79 -10.57 12.27
CA PHE A 28 -4.44 -10.84 11.81
C PHE A 28 -3.55 -9.65 12.13
N TYR A 29 -2.29 -9.92 12.41
CA TYR A 29 -1.30 -8.92 12.76
C TYR A 29 -0.01 -9.18 11.98
N TYR A 30 0.63 -8.11 11.53
CA TYR A 30 1.94 -8.18 10.88
C TYR A 30 2.72 -6.90 11.18
N GLU A 31 4.04 -7.04 11.21
CA GLU A 31 4.97 -5.93 11.35
C GLU A 31 5.85 -5.83 10.10
N VAL A 32 6.30 -4.61 9.81
CA VAL A 32 7.22 -4.34 8.71
C VAL A 32 8.35 -3.47 9.23
N LYS A 33 9.58 -3.95 9.05
CA LYS A 33 10.78 -3.18 9.39
C LYS A 33 11.41 -2.65 8.11
N ILE A 34 11.47 -1.33 7.99
CA ILE A 34 12.18 -0.66 6.90
C ILE A 34 13.67 -0.62 7.26
N LEU A 35 14.50 -1.36 6.52
CA LEU A 35 15.96 -1.42 6.76
C LEU A 35 16.72 -0.27 6.10
N ALA A 36 16.26 0.16 4.93
CA ALA A 36 16.83 1.28 4.19
C ALA A 36 15.75 1.91 3.31
N ARG A 37 15.82 3.24 3.14
CA ARG A 37 14.95 4.00 2.25
C ARG A 37 15.72 5.21 1.71
N LYS A 38 15.64 5.46 0.41
CA LYS A 38 16.06 6.76 -0.15
C LYS A 38 14.91 7.75 0.04
N LEU A 39 15.20 8.96 0.54
CA LEU A 39 14.17 9.98 0.79
C LEU A 39 13.34 10.32 -0.46
N SER A 40 13.93 10.19 -1.65
CA SER A 40 13.26 10.41 -2.93
C SER A 40 12.26 9.32 -3.34
N ASN A 41 12.26 8.18 -2.65
CA ASN A 41 11.50 7.00 -3.05
C ASN A 41 10.44 6.69 -1.98
N PRO A 42 9.16 6.96 -2.25
CA PRO A 42 8.11 6.58 -1.33
C PRO A 42 7.97 5.06 -1.27
N ILE A 43 7.86 4.55 -0.04
CA ILE A 43 7.48 3.17 0.27
C ILE A 43 6.00 3.18 0.67
N TYR A 44 5.23 2.24 0.12
CA TYR A 44 3.85 1.98 0.50
C TYR A 44 3.74 0.61 1.17
N ILE A 45 3.07 0.54 2.31
CA ILE A 45 2.89 -0.70 3.07
C ILE A 45 1.41 -0.91 3.34
N GLY A 46 0.87 -2.06 2.96
CA GLY A 46 -0.53 -2.34 3.25
C GLY A 46 -1.09 -3.62 2.65
N LEU A 47 -2.34 -3.53 2.23
CA LEU A 47 -3.18 -4.64 1.81
C LEU A 47 -3.65 -4.43 0.37
N GLY A 48 -3.12 -5.26 -0.53
CA GLY A 48 -3.56 -5.30 -1.92
C GLY A 48 -4.54 -6.45 -2.19
N PRO A 49 -4.96 -6.62 -3.45
CA PRO A 49 -5.90 -7.66 -3.85
C PRO A 49 -5.39 -9.08 -3.55
N THR A 50 -6.31 -10.01 -3.25
CA THR A 50 -5.99 -11.41 -2.91
C THR A 50 -5.26 -12.14 -4.03
N LYS A 51 -5.45 -11.74 -5.29
CA LYS A 51 -4.76 -12.34 -6.46
C LYS A 51 -3.33 -11.83 -6.64
N GLY A 52 -2.82 -11.00 -5.74
CA GLY A 52 -1.60 -10.24 -5.96
C GLY A 52 -1.86 -8.94 -6.73
N MET A 53 -0.82 -8.14 -6.88
CA MET A 53 -0.81 -6.93 -7.69
C MET A 53 0.29 -7.06 -8.74
N SER A 54 0.07 -6.52 -9.94
CA SER A 54 1.15 -6.44 -10.93
C SER A 54 2.32 -5.68 -10.31
N PRO A 55 3.58 -6.15 -10.44
CA PRO A 55 4.73 -5.49 -9.85
C PRO A 55 4.87 -4.03 -10.26
N VAL A 56 4.33 -3.64 -11.42
CA VAL A 56 4.43 -2.28 -11.99
C VAL A 56 3.35 -1.33 -11.45
N LYS A 57 2.37 -1.82 -10.67
CA LYS A 57 1.30 -0.98 -10.12
C LYS A 57 1.58 -0.62 -8.66
N GLU A 58 1.30 0.62 -8.29
CA GLU A 58 1.51 1.15 -6.94
C GLU A 58 0.34 0.82 -6.00
N LEU A 59 0.68 0.20 -4.86
CA LEU A 59 -0.28 -0.07 -3.79
C LEU A 59 -0.79 1.24 -3.17
N GLY A 60 -2.08 1.30 -2.85
CA GLY A 60 -2.76 2.50 -2.35
C GLY A 60 -3.14 3.49 -3.45
N ILE A 61 -2.15 3.90 -4.26
CA ILE A 61 -2.30 4.89 -5.35
C ILE A 61 -3.11 4.35 -6.54
N ILE A 62 -3.03 3.05 -6.84
CA ILE A 62 -3.82 2.42 -7.91
C ILE A 62 -4.87 1.48 -7.34
N GLU A 63 -4.50 0.63 -6.39
CA GLU A 63 -5.35 -0.39 -5.78
C GLU A 63 -4.95 -0.75 -4.35
N GLY A 64 -5.92 -1.27 -3.59
CA GLY A 64 -5.71 -1.66 -2.20
C GLY A 64 -5.68 -0.47 -1.24
N TYR A 65 -5.22 -0.78 -0.02
CA TYR A 65 -5.06 0.14 1.09
C TYR A 65 -3.59 0.18 1.48
N ALA A 66 -3.05 1.36 1.77
CA ALA A 66 -1.65 1.47 2.18
C ALA A 66 -1.38 2.70 3.03
N TYR A 67 -0.38 2.59 3.89
CA TYR A 67 0.32 3.75 4.42
C TYR A 67 1.47 4.10 3.51
N ASP A 68 1.59 5.39 3.16
CA ASP A 68 2.78 5.90 2.49
C ASP A 68 3.88 6.27 3.49
N SER A 69 5.05 6.52 2.94
CA SER A 69 6.26 6.80 3.70
C SER A 69 6.26 8.16 4.43
N GLY A 70 5.26 9.01 4.14
CA GLY A 70 4.94 10.27 4.80
C GLY A 70 3.81 10.17 5.83
N GLY A 71 3.26 8.97 6.07
CA GLY A 71 2.23 8.71 7.07
C GLY A 71 0.80 8.70 6.54
N ARG A 72 0.57 9.01 5.26
CA ARG A 72 -0.79 9.11 4.71
C ARG A 72 -1.41 7.74 4.54
N PHE A 73 -2.69 7.63 4.85
CA PHE A 73 -3.47 6.43 4.63
C PHE A 73 -4.30 6.51 3.35
N TRP A 74 -4.05 5.59 2.41
CA TRP A 74 -4.63 5.56 1.07
C TRP A 74 -5.71 4.49 0.91
N GLY A 75 -6.69 4.76 0.03
CA GLY A 75 -7.63 3.77 -0.49
C GLY A 75 -8.93 3.61 0.31
N HIS A 76 -9.08 4.31 1.43
CA HIS A 76 -10.30 4.30 2.24
C HIS A 76 -11.01 5.65 2.14
N GLU A 77 -12.20 5.66 1.53
CA GLU A 77 -13.05 6.83 1.46
C GLU A 77 -13.77 7.05 2.79
N VAL A 78 -13.51 8.19 3.42
CA VAL A 78 -14.10 8.60 4.69
C VAL A 78 -14.44 10.10 4.65
N LYS A 79 -15.33 10.55 5.53
CA LYS A 79 -15.66 11.97 5.63
C LYS A 79 -14.40 12.79 5.93
N GLY A 80 -14.08 13.73 5.03
CA GLY A 80 -12.92 14.61 5.17
C GLY A 80 -11.63 14.09 4.51
N CYS A 81 -11.67 12.96 3.80
CA CYS A 81 -10.53 12.52 2.99
C CYS A 81 -10.26 13.46 1.82
N VAL A 82 -9.01 13.51 1.38
CA VAL A 82 -8.55 14.25 0.20
C VAL A 82 -8.44 13.30 -0.98
N TYR A 83 -8.67 13.81 -2.20
CA TYR A 83 -8.49 13.04 -3.42
C TYR A 83 -7.19 13.44 -4.11
N SER A 84 -6.38 12.44 -4.47
CA SER A 84 -5.19 12.64 -5.31
C SER A 84 -5.59 13.20 -6.66
N LYS A 85 -4.94 14.29 -7.11
CA LYS A 85 -5.17 14.88 -8.43
C LYS A 85 -4.76 13.96 -9.59
N TYR A 86 -3.86 13.01 -9.33
CA TYR A 86 -3.29 12.15 -10.36
C TYR A 86 -4.06 10.86 -10.55
N THR A 87 -4.55 10.27 -9.46
CA THR A 87 -5.18 8.95 -9.48
C THR A 87 -6.62 8.95 -8.98
N ASN A 88 -7.12 10.11 -8.54
CA ASN A 88 -8.44 10.28 -7.93
C ASN A 88 -8.70 9.27 -6.80
N ARG A 89 -7.65 8.89 -6.09
CA ARG A 89 -7.73 8.02 -4.91
C ARG A 89 -7.95 8.83 -3.65
N PRO A 90 -8.81 8.36 -2.72
CA PRO A 90 -8.94 8.97 -1.41
C PRO A 90 -7.72 8.65 -0.55
N TYR A 91 -7.28 9.64 0.21
CA TYR A 91 -6.32 9.46 1.29
C TYR A 91 -6.61 10.39 2.47
N VAL A 92 -6.02 10.07 3.61
CA VAL A 92 -6.05 10.88 4.84
C VAL A 92 -4.60 11.14 5.23
N ASP A 93 -4.28 12.39 5.56
CA ASP A 93 -2.97 12.79 6.11
C ASP A 93 -2.80 12.39 7.59
#